data_AF-A0A7K2N514-F1
#
_entry.id   AF-A0A7K2N514-F1
#
_cell.length_a   1.000
_cell.length_b   1.000
_cell.length_c   1.000
_cell.angle_alpha   90.00
_cell.angle_beta   90.00
_cell.angle_gamma   90.00
#
_symmetry.space_group_name_H-M   'P 1'
#
loop_
_entity.id
_entity.type
_entity.pdbx_description
1 polymer ?
#
loop_
_entity_poly.entity_id
_entity_poly.type
_entity_poly.pdbx_seq_one_letter_code
_entity_poly.pdbx_strand_id
1 'polypeptide(L)'
;MIGLGLAAAAGGYVLLSMLGVNEAMALAFAGGALLGGGVGMAETLTNDVIVGTAPAEKAGAAAGISETGYELGGALGTAVLGSIGTGLYRDQVLDGLPAGTPDALADAATQTLAAAGQAAAHLPADQAGRFLSLVNGAFVDAMTQTFAVAALLVSAAALAAFLTLRRHRHTEVDHP
;
A
#
# COMPACT_ATOMS: atom_id res chain seq x y z
N MET A 1 19.27 11.03 -1.46
CA MET A 1 18.22 11.16 -2.47
C MET A 1 17.20 10.02 -2.38
N ILE A 2 17.63 8.75 -2.32
CA ILE A 2 16.72 7.58 -2.13
C ILE A 2 15.77 7.77 -0.94
N GLY A 3 16.30 8.14 0.25
CA GLY A 3 15.47 8.40 1.43
C GLY A 3 14.46 9.54 1.27
N LEU A 4 14.71 10.48 0.34
CA LEU A 4 13.77 11.58 0.03
C LEU A 4 12.62 11.09 -0.85
N GLY A 5 12.90 10.20 -1.82
CA GLY A 5 11.88 9.51 -2.61
C GLY A 5 11.00 8.61 -1.74
N LEU A 6 11.60 7.85 -0.83
CA LEU A 6 10.86 7.03 0.14
C LEU A 6 10.02 7.89 1.10
N ALA A 7 10.54 9.05 1.55
CA ALA A 7 9.77 9.98 2.38
C ALA A 7 8.58 10.59 1.62
N ALA A 8 8.75 10.91 0.32
CA ALA A 8 7.65 11.36 -0.52
C ALA A 8 6.58 10.26 -0.69
N ALA A 9 7.00 9.01 -0.95
CA ALA A 9 6.10 7.87 -1.04
C ALA A 9 5.32 7.64 0.28
N ALA A 10 6.01 7.74 1.42
CA ALA A 10 5.37 7.67 2.74
C ALA A 10 4.33 8.78 2.93
N GLY A 11 4.65 10.02 2.53
CA GLY A 11 3.70 11.13 2.53
C GLY A 11 2.47 10.84 1.66
N GLY A 12 2.67 10.19 0.52
CA GLY A 12 1.57 9.78 -0.37
C GLY A 12 0.62 8.79 0.31
N TYR A 13 1.18 7.77 0.96
CA TYR A 13 0.38 6.82 1.76
C TYR A 13 -0.33 7.49 2.93
N VAL A 14 0.30 8.45 3.62
CA VAL A 14 -0.33 9.23 4.70
C VAL A 14 -1.53 10.02 4.17
N LEU A 15 -1.40 10.70 3.03
CA LEU A 15 -2.52 11.41 2.41
C LEU A 15 -3.65 10.46 2.00
N LEU A 16 -3.31 9.31 1.42
CA LEU A 16 -4.29 8.31 1.02
C LEU A 16 -4.99 7.66 2.22
N SER A 17 -4.32 7.53 3.37
CA SER A 17 -4.95 7.05 4.60
C SER A 17 -5.97 8.01 5.21
N MET A 18 -5.99 9.26 4.76
CA MET A 18 -6.98 10.26 5.15
C MET A 18 -8.20 10.28 4.22
N LEU A 19 -8.24 9.41 3.20
CA LEU A 19 -9.43 9.28 2.35
C LEU A 19 -10.62 8.78 3.17
N GLY A 20 -11.80 9.19 2.74
CA GLY A 20 -13.08 8.77 3.28
C GLY A 20 -14.12 8.80 2.18
N VAL A 21 -15.31 8.28 2.46
CA VAL A 21 -16.38 8.10 1.46
C VAL A 21 -16.80 9.42 0.80
N ASN A 22 -16.63 10.55 1.49
CA ASN A 22 -17.01 11.89 1.02
C ASN A 22 -15.82 12.82 0.74
N GLU A 23 -14.60 12.30 0.74
CA GLU A 23 -13.42 13.16 0.63
C GLU A 23 -13.19 13.69 -0.78
N ALA A 24 -12.53 14.85 -0.86
CA ALA A 24 -12.28 15.54 -2.12
C ALA A 24 -11.40 14.66 -3.04
N MET A 25 -11.85 14.48 -4.29
CA MET A 25 -11.11 13.75 -5.34
C MET A 25 -9.67 14.29 -5.51
N ALA A 26 -9.45 15.57 -5.22
CA ALA A 26 -8.13 16.20 -5.21
C ALA A 26 -7.13 15.55 -4.23
N LEU A 27 -7.61 15.07 -3.06
CA LEU A 27 -6.76 14.38 -2.08
C LEU A 27 -6.22 13.06 -2.63
N ALA A 28 -7.08 12.29 -3.31
CA ALA A 28 -6.69 11.04 -3.96
C ALA A 28 -5.64 11.28 -5.06
N PHE A 29 -5.85 12.30 -5.90
CA PHE A 29 -4.88 12.69 -6.93
C PHE A 29 -3.55 13.15 -6.32
N ALA A 30 -3.59 14.01 -5.29
CA ALA A 30 -2.39 14.50 -4.63
C ALA A 30 -1.59 13.36 -3.97
N GLY A 31 -2.28 12.49 -3.22
CA GLY A 31 -1.68 11.32 -2.58
C GLY A 31 -1.09 10.33 -3.60
N GLY A 32 -1.84 10.03 -4.67
CA GLY A 32 -1.39 9.15 -5.75
C GLY A 32 -0.19 9.71 -6.52
N ALA A 33 -0.19 11.02 -6.81
CA ALA A 33 0.94 11.68 -7.48
C ALA A 33 2.20 11.67 -6.62
N LEU A 34 2.06 11.94 -5.31
CA LEU A 34 3.18 11.92 -4.38
C LEU A 34 3.74 10.50 -4.19
N LEU A 35 2.85 9.50 -4.10
CA LEU A 35 3.22 8.09 -4.05
C LEU A 35 3.96 7.66 -5.31
N GLY A 36 3.36 7.83 -6.49
CA GLY A 36 3.96 7.41 -7.75
C GLY A 36 5.28 8.13 -8.05
N GLY A 37 5.33 9.45 -7.82
CA GLY A 37 6.56 10.22 -7.99
C GLY A 37 7.67 9.81 -7.01
N GLY A 38 7.31 9.57 -5.74
CA GLY A 38 8.25 9.13 -4.71
C GLY A 38 8.84 7.75 -5.00
N VAL A 39 8.00 6.79 -5.38
CA VAL A 39 8.41 5.43 -5.77
C VAL A 39 9.30 5.46 -7.00
N GLY A 40 8.88 6.15 -8.08
CA GLY A 40 9.68 6.22 -9.31
C GLY A 40 11.06 6.87 -9.10
N MET A 41 11.14 7.90 -8.25
CA MET A 41 12.43 8.47 -7.84
C MET A 41 13.29 7.48 -7.04
N ALA A 42 12.69 6.78 -6.06
CA ALA A 42 13.41 5.83 -5.23
C ALA A 42 13.95 4.65 -6.04
N GLU A 43 13.16 4.09 -6.95
CA GLU A 43 13.55 2.98 -7.83
C GLU A 43 14.70 3.37 -8.75
N THR A 44 14.56 4.50 -9.46
CA THR A 44 15.59 5.00 -10.40
C THR A 44 16.94 5.17 -9.69
N LEU A 45 16.92 5.89 -8.56
CA LEU A 45 18.14 6.16 -7.79
C LEU A 45 18.75 4.92 -7.14
N THR A 46 17.92 3.96 -6.74
CA THR A 46 18.40 2.70 -6.16
C THR A 46 19.10 1.86 -7.21
N ASN A 47 18.53 1.77 -8.41
CA ASN A 47 19.15 1.04 -9.53
C ASN A 47 20.50 1.65 -9.93
N ASP A 48 20.55 2.98 -10.07
CA ASP A 48 21.80 3.70 -10.38
C ASP A 48 22.90 3.44 -9.34
N VAL A 49 22.54 3.45 -8.05
CA VAL A 49 23.50 3.19 -6.96
C VAL A 49 23.97 1.75 -6.97
N ILE A 50 23.08 0.78 -7.16
CA ILE A 50 23.45 -0.65 -7.15
C ILE A 50 24.40 -0.97 -8.29
N VAL A 51 24.07 -0.53 -9.51
CA VAL A 51 24.90 -0.80 -10.69
C VAL A 51 26.19 0.03 -10.64
N GLY A 52 26.10 1.29 -10.23
CA GLY A 52 27.23 2.22 -10.22
C GLY A 52 28.27 1.97 -9.12
N THR A 53 27.92 1.25 -8.05
CA THR A 53 28.86 0.95 -6.93
C THR A 53 29.46 -0.46 -7.00
N ALA A 54 28.98 -1.31 -7.90
CA ALA A 54 29.52 -2.66 -8.09
C ALA A 54 30.79 -2.65 -8.96
N PRO A 55 31.85 -3.42 -8.61
CA PRO A 55 32.97 -3.68 -9.52
C PRO A 55 32.47 -4.21 -10.87
N ALA A 56 33.12 -3.84 -11.97
CA ALA A 56 32.67 -4.16 -13.33
C ALA A 56 32.44 -5.67 -13.55
N GLU A 57 33.29 -6.51 -12.95
CA GLU A 57 33.21 -7.97 -13.05
C GLU A 57 32.04 -8.57 -12.26
N LYS A 58 31.46 -7.80 -11.33
CA LYS A 58 30.35 -8.20 -10.43
C LYS A 58 29.05 -7.45 -10.71
N ALA A 59 29.03 -6.49 -11.62
CA ALA A 59 27.85 -5.68 -11.93
C ALA A 59 26.63 -6.54 -12.31
N GLY A 60 26.83 -7.60 -13.09
CA GLY A 60 25.75 -8.54 -13.44
C GLY A 60 25.19 -9.32 -12.25
N ALA A 61 26.05 -9.73 -11.31
CA ALA A 61 25.60 -10.40 -10.08
C ALA A 61 24.85 -9.44 -9.14
N ALA A 62 25.32 -8.19 -9.02
CA ALA A 62 24.65 -7.15 -8.25
C ALA A 62 23.26 -6.82 -8.82
N ALA A 63 23.16 -6.66 -10.15
CA ALA A 63 21.89 -6.44 -10.84
C ALA A 63 20.92 -7.62 -10.63
N GLY A 64 21.39 -8.86 -10.75
CA GLY A 64 20.55 -10.05 -10.52
C GLY A 64 20.00 -10.15 -9.09
N ILE A 65 20.81 -9.80 -8.08
CA ILE A 65 20.36 -9.74 -6.68
C ILE A 65 19.31 -8.63 -6.50
N SER A 66 19.52 -7.46 -7.10
CA SER A 66 18.57 -6.35 -7.05
C SER A 66 17.23 -6.71 -7.67
N GLU A 67 17.25 -7.32 -8.86
CA GLU A 67 16.03 -7.73 -9.57
C GLU A 67 15.26 -8.77 -8.76
N THR A 68 15.95 -9.77 -8.23
CA THR A 68 15.33 -10.78 -7.36
C THR A 68 14.75 -10.15 -6.10
N GLY A 69 15.45 -9.18 -5.50
CA GLY A 69 14.98 -8.44 -4.34
C GLY A 69 13.74 -7.59 -4.65
N TYR A 70 13.70 -6.96 -5.82
CA TYR A 70 12.56 -6.17 -6.28
C TYR A 70 11.32 -7.05 -6.49
N GLU A 71 11.45 -8.14 -7.25
CA GLU A 71 10.35 -9.08 -7.51
C GLU A 71 9.84 -9.73 -6.22
N LEU A 72 10.74 -10.19 -5.36
CA LEU A 72 10.38 -10.78 -4.07
C LEU A 72 9.71 -9.76 -3.15
N GLY A 73 10.26 -8.54 -3.08
CA GLY A 73 9.72 -7.45 -2.29
C GLY A 73 8.32 -7.02 -2.76
N GLY A 74 8.12 -6.90 -4.07
CA GLY A 74 6.82 -6.61 -4.68
C GLY A 74 5.78 -7.69 -4.40
N ALA A 75 6.15 -8.96 -4.57
CA ALA A 75 5.28 -10.09 -4.28
C ALA A 75 4.91 -10.18 -2.79
N LEU A 76 5.89 -10.05 -1.89
CA LEU A 76 5.66 -10.08 -0.45
C LEU A 76 4.82 -8.88 0.01
N GLY A 77 5.12 -7.67 -0.47
CA GLY A 77 4.36 -6.47 -0.14
C GLY A 77 2.91 -6.58 -0.58
N THR A 78 2.68 -7.07 -1.80
CA THR A 78 1.34 -7.34 -2.33
C THR A 78 0.60 -8.38 -1.48
N ALA A 79 1.26 -9.47 -1.12
CA ALA A 79 0.66 -10.52 -0.30
C ALA A 79 0.31 -10.02 1.12
N VAL A 80 1.22 -9.30 1.78
CA VAL A 80 1.02 -8.83 3.16
C VAL A 80 -0.05 -7.73 3.20
N LEU A 81 0.11 -6.67 2.40
CA LEU A 81 -0.85 -5.55 2.41
C LEU A 81 -2.21 -5.99 1.87
N GLY A 82 -2.24 -6.83 0.84
CA GLY A 82 -3.47 -7.42 0.32
C GLY A 82 -4.18 -8.25 1.38
N SER A 83 -3.46 -9.11 2.11
CA SER A 83 -4.04 -9.92 3.19
C SER A 83 -4.60 -9.06 4.33
N ILE A 84 -3.88 -7.99 4.71
CA ILE A 84 -4.34 -7.05 5.74
C ILE A 84 -5.63 -6.37 5.28
N GLY A 85 -5.66 -5.81 4.07
CA GLY A 85 -6.84 -5.13 3.55
C GLY A 85 -8.04 -6.06 3.39
N THR A 86 -7.84 -7.27 2.85
CA THR A 86 -8.91 -8.27 2.72
C THR A 86 -9.42 -8.74 4.09
N GLY A 87 -8.53 -8.96 5.07
CA GLY A 87 -8.91 -9.34 6.42
C GLY A 87 -9.73 -8.26 7.11
N LEU A 88 -9.23 -7.03 7.13
CA LEU A 88 -9.93 -5.88 7.71
C LEU A 88 -11.30 -5.64 7.07
N TYR A 89 -11.38 -5.73 5.73
CA TYR A 89 -12.64 -5.59 5.01
C TYR A 89 -13.65 -6.66 5.44
N ARG A 90 -13.20 -7.92 5.45
CA ARG A 90 -14.05 -9.06 5.81
C ARG A 90 -14.58 -8.94 7.24
N ASP A 91 -13.71 -8.61 8.19
CA ASP A 91 -14.09 -8.47 9.60
C ASP A 91 -15.10 -7.33 9.78
N GLN A 92 -14.85 -6.16 9.19
CA GLN A 92 -15.75 -5.00 9.28
C GLN A 92 -17.12 -5.27 8.64
N VAL A 93 -17.17 -5.98 7.51
CA VAL A 93 -18.43 -6.39 6.89
C VAL A 93 -19.21 -7.32 7.83
N LEU A 94 -18.56 -8.38 8.34
CA LEU A 94 -19.22 -9.37 9.20
C LEU A 94 -19.72 -8.76 10.52
N ASP A 95 -18.94 -7.87 11.12
CA ASP A 95 -19.32 -7.17 12.35
C ASP A 95 -20.48 -6.18 12.14
N GLY A 96 -20.58 -5.59 10.96
CA GLY A 96 -21.63 -4.62 10.63
C GLY A 96 -22.94 -5.24 10.12
N LEU A 97 -22.95 -6.52 9.77
CA LEU A 97 -24.15 -7.20 9.29
C LEU A 97 -25.14 -7.47 10.44
N PRO A 98 -26.45 -7.25 10.25
CA PRO A 98 -27.46 -7.58 11.25
C PRO A 98 -27.44 -9.07 11.63
N ALA A 99 -27.69 -9.37 12.90
CA ALA A 99 -27.88 -10.75 13.34
C ALA A 99 -29.01 -11.43 12.55
N GLY A 100 -28.76 -12.65 12.07
CA GLY A 100 -29.71 -13.39 11.23
C GLY A 100 -29.67 -13.05 9.74
N THR A 101 -28.66 -12.29 9.29
CA THR A 101 -28.38 -12.12 7.86
C THR A 101 -28.17 -13.51 7.21
N PRO A 102 -28.80 -13.82 6.06
CA PRO A 102 -28.60 -15.10 5.37
C PRO A 102 -27.13 -15.30 4.97
N ASP A 103 -26.59 -16.50 5.15
CA ASP A 103 -25.18 -16.83 4.86
C ASP A 103 -24.78 -16.46 3.42
N ALA A 104 -25.65 -16.72 2.45
CA ALA A 104 -25.40 -16.37 1.05
C ALA A 104 -25.19 -14.86 0.82
N LEU A 105 -25.86 -14.01 1.62
CA LEU A 105 -25.70 -12.56 1.54
C LEU A 105 -24.41 -12.10 2.24
N ALA A 106 -24.05 -12.73 3.36
CA ALA A 106 -22.79 -12.47 4.04
C ALA A 106 -21.57 -12.93 3.20
N ASP A 107 -21.68 -14.08 2.54
CA ASP A 107 -20.66 -14.59 1.63
C ASP A 107 -20.48 -13.64 0.43
N ALA A 108 -21.58 -13.22 -0.20
CA ALA A 108 -21.52 -12.26 -1.29
C ALA A 108 -20.90 -10.91 -0.87
N ALA A 109 -21.21 -10.45 0.35
CA ALA A 109 -20.65 -9.23 0.92
C ALA A 109 -19.13 -9.31 1.10
N THR A 110 -18.61 -10.46 1.54
CA THR A 110 -17.19 -10.63 1.86
C THR A 110 -16.32 -11.04 0.67
N GLN A 111 -16.92 -11.50 -0.44
CA GLN A 111 -16.18 -11.89 -1.64
C GLN A 111 -15.68 -10.69 -2.46
N THR A 112 -16.58 -9.88 -3.01
CA THR A 112 -16.24 -8.71 -3.82
C THR A 112 -17.34 -7.65 -3.75
N LEU A 113 -16.99 -6.39 -3.96
CA LEU A 113 -17.99 -5.30 -4.10
C LEU A 113 -19.00 -5.58 -5.23
N ALA A 114 -18.56 -6.22 -6.31
CA ALA A 114 -19.43 -6.58 -7.42
C ALA A 114 -20.46 -7.67 -7.01
N ALA A 115 -20.02 -8.71 -6.31
CA ALA A 115 -20.90 -9.76 -5.79
C ALA A 115 -21.90 -9.19 -4.77
N ALA A 116 -21.44 -8.31 -3.88
CA ALA A 116 -22.30 -7.59 -2.95
C ALA A 116 -23.35 -6.74 -3.70
N GLY A 117 -22.95 -6.03 -4.76
CA GLY A 117 -23.85 -5.28 -5.64
C GLY A 117 -24.94 -6.15 -6.27
N GLN A 118 -24.58 -7.32 -6.77
CA GLN A 118 -25.54 -8.27 -7.35
C GLN A 118 -26.49 -8.82 -6.29
N ALA A 119 -25.99 -9.19 -5.11
CA ALA A 119 -26.83 -9.68 -4.02
C ALA A 119 -27.80 -8.61 -3.50
N ALA A 120 -27.36 -7.34 -3.44
CA ALA A 120 -28.19 -6.22 -3.05
C ALA A 120 -29.39 -5.99 -3.98
N ALA A 121 -29.26 -6.33 -5.27
CA ALA A 121 -30.35 -6.17 -6.25
C ALA A 121 -31.56 -7.07 -5.98
N HIS A 122 -31.40 -8.09 -5.13
CA HIS A 122 -32.48 -8.99 -4.71
C HIS A 122 -33.14 -8.59 -3.38
N LEU A 123 -32.66 -7.50 -2.74
CA LEU A 123 -33.21 -6.99 -1.49
C LEU A 123 -34.26 -5.90 -1.72
N PRO A 124 -35.19 -5.69 -0.77
CA PRO A 124 -36.00 -4.47 -0.72
C PRO A 124 -35.11 -3.22 -0.75
N ALA A 125 -35.56 -2.15 -1.43
CA ALA A 125 -34.72 -0.98 -1.73
C ALA A 125 -34.09 -0.33 -0.48
N ASP A 126 -34.81 -0.29 0.63
CA ASP A 126 -34.35 0.25 1.91
C ASP A 126 -33.27 -0.61 2.58
N GLN A 127 -33.30 -1.93 2.35
CA GLN A 127 -32.29 -2.88 2.83
C GLN A 127 -31.07 -2.89 1.91
N ALA A 128 -31.30 -2.86 0.59
CA ALA A 128 -30.24 -2.78 -0.41
C ALA A 128 -29.34 -1.57 -0.19
N GLY A 129 -29.93 -0.39 0.04
CA GLY A 129 -29.16 0.84 0.30
C GLY A 129 -28.31 0.76 1.57
N ARG A 130 -28.87 0.22 2.66
CA ARG A 130 -28.13 0.03 3.93
C ARG A 130 -27.00 -0.99 3.79
N PHE A 131 -27.26 -2.10 3.13
CA PHE A 131 -26.28 -3.15 2.87
C PHE A 131 -25.12 -2.63 2.00
N LEU A 132 -25.42 -1.92 0.92
CA LEU A 132 -24.39 -1.32 0.08
C LEU A 132 -23.61 -0.23 0.80
N SER A 133 -24.26 0.59 1.63
CA SER A 133 -23.56 1.60 2.43
C SER A 133 -22.58 0.96 3.40
N LEU A 134 -22.98 -0.14 4.05
CA LEU A 134 -22.09 -0.91 4.94
C LEU A 134 -20.89 -1.45 4.16
N VAL A 135 -21.14 -2.14 3.05
CA VAL A 135 -20.10 -2.80 2.26
C VAL A 135 -19.11 -1.78 1.66
N ASN A 136 -19.60 -0.69 1.09
CA ASN A 136 -18.72 0.36 0.54
C ASN A 136 -17.95 1.09 1.65
N GLY A 137 -18.59 1.35 2.80
CA GLY A 137 -17.93 1.94 3.96
C GLY A 137 -16.78 1.06 4.46
N ALA A 138 -17.05 -0.22 4.72
CA ALA A 138 -16.05 -1.18 5.17
C ALA A 138 -14.88 -1.32 4.18
N PHE A 139 -15.14 -1.22 2.86
CA PHE A 139 -14.08 -1.24 1.86
C PHE A 139 -13.18 -0.01 1.95
N VAL A 140 -13.76 1.18 2.01
CA VAL A 140 -13.00 2.43 2.13
C VAL A 140 -12.20 2.45 3.43
N ASP A 141 -12.81 2.04 4.55
CA ASP A 141 -12.16 2.00 5.85
C ASP A 141 -11.02 0.97 5.91
N ALA A 142 -11.22 -0.24 5.36
CA ALA A 142 -10.14 -1.22 5.26
C ALA A 142 -8.98 -0.72 4.37
N MET A 143 -9.31 -0.07 3.26
CA MET A 143 -8.33 0.49 2.33
C MET A 143 -7.48 1.59 2.99
N THR A 144 -8.10 2.52 3.72
CA THR A 144 -7.40 3.63 4.37
C THR A 144 -6.54 3.15 5.54
N GLN A 145 -7.01 2.18 6.31
CA GLN A 145 -6.21 1.50 7.33
C GLN A 145 -5.01 0.78 6.71
N THR A 146 -5.19 0.12 5.56
CA THR A 146 -4.09 -0.54 4.84
C THR A 146 -3.07 0.49 4.34
N PHE A 147 -3.50 1.65 3.86
CA PHE A 147 -2.60 2.76 3.52
C PHE A 147 -1.84 3.29 4.75
N ALA A 148 -2.47 3.35 5.92
CA ALA A 148 -1.78 3.72 7.15
C ALA A 148 -0.69 2.71 7.53
N VAL A 149 -0.96 1.41 7.40
CA VAL A 149 0.06 0.37 7.60
C VAL A 149 1.21 0.52 6.59
N ALA A 150 0.89 0.73 5.31
CA ALA A 150 1.90 0.98 4.29
C ALA A 150 2.75 2.23 4.58
N ALA A 151 2.13 3.31 5.06
CA ALA A 151 2.84 4.52 5.48
C ALA A 151 3.86 4.23 6.59
N LEU A 152 3.51 3.41 7.59
CA LEU A 152 4.42 3.01 8.66
C LEU A 152 5.61 2.19 8.12
N LEU A 153 5.34 1.21 7.24
CA LEU A 153 6.37 0.36 6.64
C LEU A 153 7.34 1.17 5.78
N VAL A 154 6.83 2.05 4.91
CA VAL A 154 7.66 2.89 4.04
C VAL A 154 8.43 3.93 4.85
N SER A 155 7.84 4.48 5.91
CA SER A 155 8.55 5.40 6.82
C SER A 155 9.71 4.69 7.54
N ALA A 156 9.51 3.45 7.98
CA ALA A 156 10.58 2.64 8.57
C ALA A 156 11.69 2.35 7.54
N ALA A 157 11.34 2.04 6.29
CA ALA A 157 12.30 1.85 5.21
C ALA A 157 13.08 3.14 4.88
N ALA A 158 12.39 4.29 4.84
CA ALA A 158 13.02 5.59 4.63
C ALA A 158 14.03 5.92 5.74
N LEU A 159 13.66 5.65 7.01
CA LEU A 159 14.54 5.82 8.15
C LEU A 159 15.75 4.88 8.07
N ALA A 160 15.54 3.61 7.76
CA ALA A 160 16.61 2.63 7.59
C ALA A 160 17.60 3.08 6.50
N ALA A 161 17.09 3.46 5.32
CA ALA A 161 17.90 3.97 4.22
C ALA A 161 18.68 5.24 4.61
N PHE A 162 18.05 6.15 5.35
CA PHE A 162 18.73 7.35 5.84
C PHE A 162 19.87 7.01 6.80
N LEU A 163 19.65 6.09 7.75
CA LEU A 163 20.65 5.72 8.75
C LEU A 163 21.83 4.92 8.15
N THR A 164 21.57 4.01 7.20
CA THR A 164 22.62 3.18 6.58
C THR A 164 23.46 3.98 5.59
N LEU A 165 22.83 4.75 4.70
CA LEU A 165 23.55 5.54 3.69
C LEU A 165 24.34 6.70 4.32
N ARG A 166 23.86 7.26 5.43
CA ARG A 166 24.60 8.30 6.16
C ARG A 166 25.88 7.75 6.81
N ARG A 167 25.89 6.50 7.27
CA ARG A 167 27.08 5.86 7.86
C ARG A 167 28.19 5.66 6.83
N HIS A 168 27.86 5.25 5.60
CA HIS A 168 28.87 5.07 4.55
C HIS A 168 29.50 6.38 4.06
N ARG A 169 28.75 7.49 4.05
CA ARG A 169 29.30 8.83 3.73
C ARG A 169 30.33 9.34 4.74
N HIS A 170 30.37 8.82 5.97
CA HIS A 170 31.34 9.23 6.97
C HIS A 170 32.67 8.48 6.88
N THR A 171 32.68 7.26 6.34
CA THR A 171 33.90 6.44 6.24
C THR A 171 34.82 6.86 5.10
N GLU A 172 34.29 7.52 4.07
CA GLU A 172 35.05 7.94 2.88
C GLU A 172 35.84 9.24 3.08
N VAL A 173 35.61 9.96 4.18
CA VAL A 173 36.29 11.23 4.49
C VAL A 173 37.62 11.03 5.25
N ASP A 174 37.96 9.79 5.62
CA ASP A 174 39.07 9.49 6.54
C ASP A 174 40.25 8.71 5.90
N HIS A 175 40.44 8.85 4.59
CA HIS A 175 41.65 8.35 3.91
C HIS A 175 42.54 9.50 3.41
N PRO A 176 43.68 9.77 4.08
CA PRO A 176 44.68 10.75 3.65
C PRO A 176 45.52 10.28 2.45
#